data_AF-A0A965S4U4-F1
#
_entry.id   AF-A0A965S4U4-F1
#
_cell.length_a   1.000
_cell.length_b   1.000
_cell.length_c   1.000
_cell.angle_alpha   90.00
_cell.angle_beta   90.00
_cell.angle_gamma   90.00
#
_symmetry.space_group_name_H-M   'P 1'
#
loop_
_entity.id
_entity.type
_entity.pdbx_description
1 polymer ?
#
loop_
_entity_poly.entity_id
_entity_poly.type
_entity_poly.pdbx_seq_one_letter_code
_entity_poly.pdbx_strand_id
1 'polypeptide(L)'
;MQISITILENSKQIQETMLRTLLPQVSSFMHKVITTIKKELPEIVQEVIFNSPEYTSILGGDLKYQFGLPDSASKLNGLINIWTNNINIEYVKPSISNGQIKSKFSASMIRADYSDVLGTDYAKMNDTQRGYSLPWLQWLLLDGNQILIEESVIVLGPNPNSRTGFAVMKPSRTGSWRVPSEFAGTIQDNWLTRAVNDASPKINNLLNRALTI
;
A
#
# COMPACT_ATOMS: atom_id res chain seq x y z
N MET A 1 37.43 -63.13 5.88
CA MET A 1 36.59 -62.50 4.83
C MET A 1 36.79 -61.01 4.96
N GLN A 2 37.31 -60.34 3.93
CA GLN A 2 37.65 -58.91 3.97
C GLN A 2 36.63 -58.18 3.10
N ILE A 3 35.71 -57.45 3.73
CA ILE A 3 34.71 -56.65 3.01
C ILE A 3 35.28 -55.25 2.85
N SER A 4 35.61 -54.86 1.62
CA SER A 4 35.94 -53.47 1.29
C SER A 4 34.69 -52.75 0.81
N ILE A 5 34.26 -51.73 1.55
CA ILE A 5 33.22 -50.80 1.11
C ILE A 5 33.92 -49.58 0.52
N THR A 6 33.71 -49.31 -0.76
CA THR A 6 34.27 -48.15 -1.46
C THR A 6 33.12 -47.18 -1.76
N ILE A 7 33.22 -45.94 -1.28
CA ILE A 7 32.29 -44.88 -1.67
C ILE A 7 32.65 -44.50 -3.12
N LEU A 8 31.75 -44.78 -4.06
CA LEU A 8 31.97 -44.57 -5.49
C LEU A 8 31.74 -43.11 -5.92
N GLU A 9 31.00 -42.35 -5.12
CA GLU A 9 30.56 -40.99 -5.44
C GLU A 9 31.39 -39.95 -4.66
N ASN A 10 31.81 -38.88 -5.35
CA ASN A 10 32.45 -37.76 -4.67
C ASN A 10 31.41 -36.84 -4.00
N SER A 11 31.85 -36.03 -3.03
CA SER A 11 30.96 -35.15 -2.25
C SER A 11 30.09 -34.22 -3.10
N LYS A 12 30.58 -33.81 -4.28
CA LYS A 12 29.82 -32.97 -5.23
C LYS A 12 28.64 -33.73 -5.83
N GLN A 13 28.83 -34.99 -6.23
CA GLN A 13 27.76 -35.85 -6.75
C GLN A 13 26.70 -36.14 -5.70
N ILE A 14 27.12 -36.35 -4.44
CA ILE A 14 26.20 -36.53 -3.30
C ILE A 14 25.38 -35.25 -3.10
N GLN A 15 26.02 -34.08 -3.07
CA GLN A 15 25.34 -32.80 -2.92
C GLN A 15 24.32 -32.55 -4.06
N GLU A 16 24.71 -32.75 -5.32
CA GLU A 16 23.81 -32.56 -6.46
C GLU A 16 22.60 -33.50 -6.41
N THR A 17 22.81 -34.76 -6.02
CA THR A 17 21.74 -35.75 -5.89
C THR A 17 20.78 -35.38 -4.75
N MET A 18 21.32 -34.97 -3.60
CA MET A 18 20.52 -34.48 -2.47
C MET A 18 19.66 -33.28 -2.89
N LEU A 19 20.26 -32.26 -3.52
CA LEU A 19 19.53 -31.06 -3.94
C LEU A 19 18.45 -31.39 -4.97
N ARG A 20 18.72 -32.26 -5.94
CA ARG A 20 17.73 -32.71 -6.93
C ARG A 20 16.56 -33.44 -6.28
N THR A 21 16.83 -34.22 -5.24
CA THR A 21 15.80 -34.95 -4.48
C THR A 21 14.95 -34.02 -3.63
N LEU A 22 15.57 -33.01 -3.02
CA LEU A 22 14.87 -32.02 -2.20
C LEU A 22 14.07 -31.02 -3.02
N LEU A 23 14.49 -30.71 -4.26
CA LEU A 23 13.90 -29.66 -5.08
C LEU A 23 12.37 -29.79 -5.26
N PRO A 24 11.78 -30.97 -5.58
CA PRO A 24 10.33 -31.12 -5.67
C PRO A 24 9.60 -30.83 -4.35
N GLN A 25 10.19 -31.23 -3.21
CA GLN A 25 9.62 -31.00 -1.89
C GLN A 25 9.60 -29.50 -1.57
N VAL A 26 10.74 -28.82 -1.78
CA VAL A 26 10.85 -27.36 -1.63
C VAL A 26 9.90 -26.63 -2.58
N SER A 27 9.77 -27.10 -3.82
CA SER A 27 8.84 -26.52 -4.80
C SER A 27 7.39 -26.63 -4.36
N SER A 28 6.97 -27.80 -3.87
CA SER A 28 5.62 -28.03 -3.35
C SER A 28 5.33 -27.16 -2.12
N PHE A 29 6.29 -27.10 -1.19
CA PHE A 29 6.22 -26.25 -0.02
C PHE A 29 6.07 -24.76 -0.39
N MET A 30 6.98 -24.25 -1.24
CA MET A 30 6.93 -22.84 -1.66
C MET A 30 5.65 -22.51 -2.44
N HIS A 31 5.10 -23.44 -3.22
CA HIS A 31 3.82 -23.23 -3.88
C HIS A 31 2.68 -22.98 -2.87
N LYS A 32 2.64 -23.74 -1.76
CA LYS A 32 1.68 -23.51 -0.68
C LYS A 32 1.90 -22.16 0.00
N VAL A 33 3.15 -21.83 0.35
CA VAL A 33 3.54 -20.54 0.95
C VAL A 33 3.01 -19.38 0.10
N ILE A 34 3.32 -19.37 -1.20
CA ILE A 34 2.91 -18.29 -2.11
C ILE A 34 1.39 -18.23 -2.27
N THR A 35 0.71 -19.38 -2.28
CA THR A 35 -0.76 -19.41 -2.37
C THR A 35 -1.39 -18.76 -1.13
N THR A 36 -0.88 -19.06 0.06
CA THR A 36 -1.31 -18.41 1.31
C THR A 36 -1.05 -16.90 1.28
N ILE A 37 0.16 -16.48 0.88
CA ILE A 37 0.51 -15.06 0.82
C ILE A 37 -0.37 -14.30 -0.19
N LYS A 38 -0.61 -14.87 -1.37
CA LYS A 38 -1.48 -14.28 -2.40
C LYS A 38 -2.91 -14.08 -1.91
N LYS A 39 -3.40 -14.97 -1.05
CA LYS A 39 -4.74 -14.88 -0.47
C LYS A 39 -4.81 -13.82 0.62
N GLU A 40 -3.86 -13.82 1.55
CA GLU A 40 -4.00 -13.07 2.80
C GLU A 40 -3.33 -11.69 2.79
N LEU A 41 -2.28 -11.47 1.99
CA LEU A 41 -1.59 -10.18 1.94
C LEU A 41 -2.50 -9.01 1.55
N PRO A 42 -3.39 -9.12 0.54
CA PRO A 42 -4.30 -8.03 0.20
C PRO A 42 -5.23 -7.62 1.35
N GLU A 43 -5.75 -8.59 2.11
CA GLU A 43 -6.64 -8.36 3.24
C GLU A 43 -5.92 -7.58 4.36
N ILE A 44 -4.68 -7.97 4.68
CA ILE A 44 -3.86 -7.27 5.68
C ILE A 44 -3.63 -5.81 5.27
N VAL A 45 -3.30 -5.57 4.00
CA VAL A 45 -3.01 -4.22 3.50
C VAL A 45 -4.28 -3.36 3.46
N GLN A 46 -5.42 -3.92 3.08
CA GLN A 46 -6.71 -3.21 3.14
C GLN A 46 -7.05 -2.80 4.58
N GLU A 47 -6.89 -3.72 5.53
CA GLU A 47 -7.22 -3.48 6.92
C GLU A 47 -6.43 -2.29 7.51
N VAL A 48 -5.12 -2.22 7.26
CA VAL A 48 -4.29 -1.11 7.79
C VAL A 48 -4.62 0.23 7.14
N ILE A 49 -4.98 0.23 5.86
CA ILE A 49 -5.41 1.44 5.15
C ILE A 49 -6.73 1.94 5.75
N PHE A 50 -7.70 1.05 5.97
CA PHE A 50 -8.99 1.41 6.57
C PHE A 50 -8.87 1.92 8.01
N ASN A 51 -7.91 1.41 8.77
CA ASN A 51 -7.67 1.83 10.15
C ASN A 51 -6.83 3.12 10.26
N SER A 52 -6.33 3.66 9.15
CA SER A 52 -5.58 4.91 9.16
C SER A 52 -6.45 6.11 9.57
N PRO A 53 -5.88 7.10 10.28
CA PRO A 53 -6.63 8.29 10.68
C PRO A 53 -7.05 9.13 9.46
N GLU A 54 -6.27 9.13 8.37
CA GLU A 54 -6.60 9.79 7.11
C GLU A 54 -7.82 9.17 6.44
N TYR A 55 -7.90 7.85 6.34
CA TYR A 55 -9.07 7.17 5.76
C TYR A 55 -10.35 7.57 6.50
N THR A 56 -10.32 7.51 7.83
CA THR A 56 -11.45 7.87 8.69
C THR A 56 -11.82 9.36 8.51
N SER A 57 -10.82 10.25 8.48
CA SER A 57 -11.02 11.69 8.33
C SER A 57 -11.55 12.07 6.94
N ILE A 58 -11.14 11.38 5.87
CA ILE A 58 -11.67 11.58 4.51
C ILE A 58 -13.10 11.07 4.41
N LEU A 59 -13.43 9.94 5.06
CA LEU A 59 -14.75 9.34 4.97
C LEU A 59 -15.84 10.20 5.63
N GLY A 60 -15.53 10.81 6.77
CA GLY A 60 -16.52 11.58 7.55
C GLY A 60 -15.97 12.63 8.53
N GLY A 61 -14.65 12.81 8.62
CA GLY A 61 -14.02 13.75 9.54
C GLY A 61 -13.54 15.03 8.87
N ASP A 62 -12.51 15.66 9.44
CA ASP A 62 -12.05 16.99 9.04
C ASP A 62 -11.58 17.05 7.59
N LEU A 63 -10.81 16.06 7.12
CA LEU A 63 -10.29 16.05 5.76
C LEU A 63 -11.41 16.04 4.71
N LYS A 64 -12.51 15.32 4.96
CA LYS A 64 -13.70 15.36 4.11
C LYS A 64 -14.16 16.79 3.88
N TYR A 65 -14.32 17.53 4.97
CA TYR A 65 -14.90 18.87 4.94
C TYR A 65 -13.91 19.89 4.40
N GLN A 66 -12.63 19.77 4.76
CA GLN A 66 -11.59 20.71 4.33
C GLN A 66 -11.30 20.61 2.83
N PHE A 67 -11.18 19.40 2.29
CA PHE A 67 -11.07 19.20 0.84
C PHE A 67 -12.43 19.37 0.12
N GLY A 68 -13.53 19.27 0.86
CA GLY A 68 -14.90 19.39 0.38
C GLY A 68 -15.31 18.21 -0.52
N LEU A 69 -15.12 16.99 -0.04
CA LEU A 69 -15.38 15.76 -0.77
C LEU A 69 -16.82 15.25 -0.46
N PRO A 70 -17.85 15.58 -1.26
CA PRO A 70 -19.19 15.04 -1.04
C PRO A 70 -19.27 13.53 -1.28
N ASP A 71 -18.45 13.02 -2.20
CA ASP A 71 -18.38 11.66 -2.71
C ASP A 71 -17.19 10.85 -2.13
N SER A 72 -16.70 11.22 -0.93
CA SER A 72 -15.51 10.60 -0.29
C SER A 72 -15.49 9.08 -0.35
N ALA A 73 -16.61 8.42 -0.04
CA ALA A 73 -16.67 6.95 -0.03
C ALA A 73 -16.40 6.35 -1.42
N SER A 74 -16.94 6.96 -2.48
CA SER A 74 -16.70 6.52 -3.85
C SER A 74 -15.25 6.73 -4.25
N LYS A 75 -14.67 7.89 -3.91
CA LYS A 75 -13.25 8.19 -4.17
C LYS A 75 -12.32 7.22 -3.45
N LEU A 76 -12.51 7.03 -2.15
CA LEU A 76 -11.71 6.10 -1.35
C LEU A 76 -11.81 4.68 -1.88
N ASN A 77 -13.02 4.19 -2.17
CA ASN A 77 -13.21 2.86 -2.75
C ASN A 77 -12.50 2.73 -4.10
N GLY A 78 -12.57 3.74 -4.96
CA GLY A 78 -11.87 3.77 -6.24
C GLY A 78 -10.35 3.67 -6.09
N LEU A 79 -9.75 4.47 -5.20
CA LEU A 79 -8.31 4.45 -4.92
C LEU A 79 -7.86 3.11 -4.36
N ILE A 80 -8.59 2.59 -3.37
CA ILE A 80 -8.23 1.34 -2.69
C ILE A 80 -8.40 0.15 -3.62
N ASN A 81 -9.40 0.15 -4.49
CA ASN A 81 -9.55 -0.87 -5.53
C ASN A 81 -8.37 -0.83 -6.51
N ILE A 82 -7.89 0.34 -6.92
CA ILE A 82 -6.72 0.45 -7.79
C ILE A 82 -5.49 -0.17 -7.12
N TRP A 83 -5.18 0.23 -5.88
CA TRP A 83 -4.00 -0.29 -5.19
C TRP A 83 -4.11 -1.79 -4.91
N THR A 84 -5.24 -2.25 -4.40
CA THR A 84 -5.38 -3.65 -3.96
C THR A 84 -5.50 -4.63 -5.11
N ASN A 85 -6.11 -4.24 -6.24
CA ASN A 85 -6.10 -5.05 -7.45
C ASN A 85 -4.72 -5.05 -8.15
N ASN A 86 -3.90 -4.03 -7.91
CA ASN A 86 -2.56 -3.91 -8.48
C ASN A 86 -1.46 -4.56 -7.61
N ILE A 87 -1.82 -5.35 -6.60
CA ILE A 87 -0.84 -6.14 -5.85
C ILE A 87 -0.22 -7.18 -6.79
N ASN A 88 0.96 -6.84 -7.33
CA ASN A 88 1.75 -7.70 -8.18
C ASN A 88 2.69 -8.54 -7.30
N ILE A 89 2.45 -9.85 -7.32
CA ILE A 89 3.27 -10.84 -6.63
C ILE A 89 4.13 -11.58 -7.66
N GLU A 90 5.42 -11.25 -7.63
CA GLU A 90 6.44 -11.91 -8.43
C GLU A 90 7.02 -13.08 -7.64
N TYR A 91 7.05 -14.25 -8.27
CA TYR A 91 7.57 -15.46 -7.67
C TYR A 91 8.43 -16.23 -8.67
N VAL A 92 9.67 -16.46 -8.28
CA VAL A 92 10.61 -17.33 -8.99
C VAL A 92 10.63 -18.68 -8.28
N LYS A 93 10.17 -19.70 -9.00
CA LYS A 93 10.13 -21.09 -8.53
C LYS A 93 11.51 -21.54 -8.05
N PRO A 94 11.59 -22.40 -7.02
CA PRO A 94 12.83 -23.00 -6.56
C PRO A 94 13.62 -23.61 -7.72
N SER A 95 14.92 -23.34 -7.74
CA SER A 95 15.86 -23.92 -8.69
C SER A 95 17.21 -24.13 -8.03
N ILE A 96 17.99 -25.07 -8.56
CA ILE A 96 19.34 -25.34 -8.06
C ILE A 96 20.32 -24.39 -8.76
N SER A 97 21.04 -23.59 -7.99
CA SER A 97 22.07 -22.67 -8.47
C SER A 97 23.19 -22.58 -7.45
N ASN A 98 24.45 -22.72 -7.91
CA ASN A 98 25.66 -22.68 -7.07
C ASN A 98 25.59 -23.61 -5.85
N GLY A 99 25.10 -24.85 -6.05
CA GLY A 99 25.02 -25.85 -4.97
C GLY A 99 23.97 -25.57 -3.89
N GLN A 100 22.99 -24.70 -4.18
CA GLN A 100 21.89 -24.36 -3.26
C GLN A 100 20.56 -24.36 -4.00
N ILE A 101 19.46 -24.60 -3.28
CA ILE A 101 18.11 -24.34 -3.79
C ILE A 101 17.79 -22.87 -3.49
N LYS A 102 17.46 -22.09 -4.53
CA LYS A 102 17.12 -20.68 -4.44
C LYS A 102 15.73 -20.42 -4.97
N SER A 103 14.99 -19.55 -4.29
CA SER A 103 13.68 -19.04 -4.69
C SER A 103 13.65 -17.54 -4.40
N LYS A 104 12.86 -16.79 -5.17
CA LYS A 104 12.63 -15.37 -4.91
C LYS A 104 11.13 -15.10 -4.87
N PHE A 105 10.74 -14.22 -3.95
CA PHE A 105 9.39 -13.67 -3.87
C PHE A 105 9.51 -12.15 -3.66
N SER A 106 8.66 -11.40 -4.34
CA SER A 106 8.47 -9.97 -4.11
C SER A 106 7.02 -9.59 -4.33
N ALA A 107 6.50 -8.70 -3.49
CA ALA A 107 5.18 -8.10 -3.64
C ALA A 107 5.34 -6.58 -3.81
N SER A 108 4.56 -6.03 -4.73
CA SER A 108 4.51 -4.59 -5.04
C SER A 108 3.06 -4.18 -5.25
N MET A 109 2.68 -2.97 -4.82
CA MET A 109 1.28 -2.53 -4.83
C MET A 109 1.11 -1.13 -5.41
N ILE A 110 1.83 -0.15 -4.84
CA ILE A 110 1.71 1.26 -5.22
C ILE A 110 2.94 1.65 -6.03
N ARG A 111 2.76 2.44 -7.09
CA ARG A 111 3.89 3.03 -7.83
C ARG A 111 4.58 4.08 -6.97
N ALA A 112 5.91 4.15 -7.01
CA ALA A 112 6.69 5.05 -6.17
C ALA A 112 6.37 6.55 -6.39
N ASP A 113 5.83 6.90 -7.55
CA ASP A 113 5.41 8.25 -7.93
C ASP A 113 3.88 8.47 -7.84
N TYR A 114 3.12 7.47 -7.37
CA TYR A 114 1.66 7.47 -7.28
C TYR A 114 0.94 7.71 -8.63
N SER A 115 1.63 7.50 -9.75
CA SER A 115 1.07 7.69 -11.10
C SER A 115 -0.06 6.72 -11.44
N ASP A 116 -0.22 5.65 -10.67
CA ASP A 116 -1.35 4.72 -10.72
C ASP A 116 -2.69 5.35 -10.30
N VAL A 117 -2.67 6.38 -9.46
CA VAL A 117 -3.89 7.02 -8.94
C VAL A 117 -4.00 8.52 -9.20
N LEU A 118 -2.88 9.26 -9.25
CA LEU A 118 -2.92 10.73 -9.34
C LEU A 118 -3.56 11.25 -10.64
N GLY A 119 -3.54 10.45 -11.70
CA GLY A 119 -4.21 10.76 -12.97
C GLY A 119 -5.72 10.53 -12.98
N THR A 120 -6.28 9.87 -11.95
CA THR A 120 -7.68 9.44 -11.93
C THR A 120 -8.64 10.52 -11.41
N ASP A 121 -9.93 10.37 -11.70
CA ASP A 121 -10.98 11.24 -11.14
C ASP A 121 -11.15 11.08 -9.62
N TYR A 122 -10.65 9.97 -9.05
CA TYR A 122 -10.66 9.77 -7.61
C TYR A 122 -9.64 10.66 -6.90
N ALA A 123 -8.55 11.05 -7.56
CA ALA A 123 -7.53 11.94 -7.00
C ALA A 123 -7.92 13.43 -7.02
N LYS A 124 -9.06 13.75 -7.63
CA LYS A 124 -9.52 15.13 -7.87
C LYS A 124 -10.90 15.38 -7.28
N MET A 125 -11.12 16.60 -6.82
CA MET A 125 -12.44 17.12 -6.52
C MET A 125 -12.79 18.13 -7.61
N ASN A 126 -13.81 17.83 -8.42
CA ASN A 126 -14.22 18.69 -9.52
C ASN A 126 -15.44 19.52 -9.10
N ASP A 127 -15.32 20.84 -9.17
CA ASP A 127 -16.45 21.77 -9.02
C ASP A 127 -16.96 22.15 -10.42
N THR A 128 -18.01 21.46 -10.86
CA THR A 128 -18.61 21.67 -12.19
C THR A 128 -19.35 22.99 -12.31
N GLN A 129 -19.77 23.60 -11.19
CA GLN A 129 -20.49 24.88 -11.19
C GLN A 129 -19.52 26.04 -11.39
N ARG A 130 -18.35 25.96 -10.77
CA ARG A 130 -17.33 27.03 -10.81
C ARG A 130 -16.20 26.74 -11.80
N GLY A 131 -16.16 25.53 -12.38
CA GLY A 131 -15.23 25.17 -13.45
C GLY A 131 -13.79 24.94 -13.00
N TYR A 132 -13.56 24.52 -11.74
CA TYR A 132 -12.21 24.23 -11.24
C TYR A 132 -12.10 22.82 -10.64
N SER A 133 -10.86 22.36 -10.47
CA SER A 133 -10.53 21.06 -9.88
C SER A 133 -9.49 21.22 -8.78
N LEU A 134 -9.66 20.52 -7.67
CA LEU A 134 -8.68 20.46 -6.57
C LEU A 134 -7.99 19.10 -6.56
N PRO A 135 -6.64 19.03 -6.64
CA PRO A 135 -5.88 17.79 -6.59
C PRO A 135 -5.67 17.33 -5.14
N TRP A 136 -6.77 17.09 -4.42
CA TRP A 136 -6.76 16.81 -2.98
C TRP A 136 -5.85 15.64 -2.59
N LEU A 137 -5.76 14.61 -3.43
CA LEU A 137 -4.93 13.44 -3.13
C LEU A 137 -3.44 13.76 -3.26
N GLN A 138 -3.06 14.57 -4.25
CA GLN A 138 -1.68 15.05 -4.38
C GLN A 138 -1.29 15.87 -3.14
N TRP A 139 -2.17 16.78 -2.73
CA TRP A 139 -1.97 17.60 -1.53
C TRP A 139 -1.75 16.75 -0.28
N LEU A 140 -2.55 15.69 -0.13
CA LEU A 140 -2.44 14.79 1.02
C LEU A 140 -1.19 13.90 0.97
N LEU A 141 -0.77 13.46 -0.22
CA LEU A 141 0.31 12.49 -0.37
C LEU A 141 1.71 13.12 -0.44
N LEU A 142 1.86 14.28 -1.07
CA LEU A 142 3.16 14.74 -1.57
C LEU A 142 3.59 16.12 -1.08
N ASP A 143 2.64 16.99 -0.77
CA ASP A 143 2.86 18.43 -0.65
C ASP A 143 3.31 18.86 0.75
N GLY A 144 3.31 17.93 1.71
CA GLY A 144 3.71 18.16 3.10
C GLY A 144 2.94 19.32 3.73
N ASN A 145 3.67 20.17 4.46
CA ASN A 145 3.11 21.32 5.18
C ASN A 145 3.12 22.62 4.37
N GLN A 146 3.19 22.54 3.03
CA GLN A 146 3.19 23.74 2.21
C GLN A 146 1.85 24.48 2.30
N ILE A 147 1.90 25.81 2.19
CA ILE A 147 0.68 26.62 2.05
C ILE A 147 0.11 26.35 0.66
N LEU A 148 -1.14 25.90 0.61
CA LEU A 148 -1.83 25.53 -0.63
C LEU A 148 -2.80 26.62 -1.09
N ILE A 149 -3.40 27.33 -0.13
CA ILE A 149 -4.35 28.40 -0.41
C ILE A 149 -4.04 29.57 0.49
N GLU A 150 -3.59 30.66 -0.10
CA GLU A 150 -3.32 31.91 0.60
C GLU A 150 -4.60 32.71 0.84
N GLU A 151 -4.50 33.66 1.76
CA GLU A 151 -5.54 34.60 2.14
C GLU A 151 -6.90 33.96 2.45
N SER A 152 -6.89 32.76 3.03
CA SER A 152 -8.09 31.94 3.23
C SER A 152 -8.04 31.18 4.55
N VAL A 153 -9.22 30.99 5.15
CA VAL A 153 -9.41 30.13 6.33
C VAL A 153 -10.63 29.23 6.12
N ILE A 154 -10.56 28.01 6.65
CA ILE A 154 -11.71 27.12 6.69
C ILE A 154 -12.49 27.37 7.96
N VAL A 155 -13.80 27.58 7.82
CA VAL A 155 -14.74 27.66 8.92
C VAL A 155 -15.63 26.44 8.88
N LEU A 156 -15.55 25.62 9.92
CA LEU A 156 -16.41 24.45 10.12
C LEU A 156 -17.77 24.88 10.69
N GLY A 157 -18.81 24.18 10.27
CA GLY A 157 -20.19 24.37 10.72
C GLY A 157 -21.21 24.13 9.59
N PRO A 158 -22.47 23.80 9.94
CA PRO A 158 -23.52 23.55 8.96
C PRO A 158 -23.65 24.71 7.96
N ASN A 159 -23.55 24.40 6.68
CA ASN A 159 -23.71 25.38 5.61
C ASN A 159 -24.33 24.70 4.37
N PRO A 160 -25.60 24.98 4.04
CA PRO A 160 -26.29 24.36 2.91
C PRO A 160 -25.67 24.70 1.55
N ASN A 161 -24.89 25.79 1.47
CA ASN A 161 -24.18 26.19 0.25
C ASN A 161 -22.78 25.54 0.13
N SER A 162 -22.37 24.74 1.12
CA SER A 162 -21.13 23.95 1.05
C SER A 162 -21.35 22.66 0.27
N ARG A 163 -20.36 22.26 -0.52
CA ARG A 163 -20.32 20.96 -1.21
C ARG A 163 -20.59 19.79 -0.26
N THR A 164 -20.08 19.86 0.97
CA THR A 164 -20.20 18.81 1.99
C THR A 164 -21.24 19.11 3.06
N GLY A 165 -21.89 20.28 3.00
CA GLY A 165 -22.87 20.72 3.98
C GLY A 165 -22.30 21.23 5.31
N PHE A 166 -20.98 21.23 5.53
CA PHE A 166 -20.39 21.46 6.87
C PHE A 166 -19.10 22.29 6.94
N ALA A 167 -18.57 22.78 5.82
CA ALA A 167 -17.43 23.69 5.86
C ALA A 167 -17.44 24.68 4.71
N VAL A 168 -16.94 25.87 4.96
CA VAL A 168 -16.76 26.89 3.92
C VAL A 168 -15.40 27.53 4.05
N MET A 169 -14.74 27.74 2.91
CA MET A 169 -13.54 28.53 2.83
C MET A 169 -13.91 30.00 2.74
N LYS A 170 -13.39 30.81 3.66
CA LYS A 170 -13.63 32.26 3.72
C LYS A 170 -12.34 33.03 3.44
N PRO A 171 -12.40 34.14 2.69
CA PRO A 171 -11.28 35.05 2.56
C PRO A 171 -10.82 35.58 3.92
N SER A 172 -9.51 35.68 4.13
CA SER A 172 -8.87 36.22 5.32
C SER A 172 -7.49 36.76 4.96
N ARG A 173 -7.26 38.08 5.12
CA ARG A 173 -6.01 38.75 4.69
C ARG A 173 -4.73 38.18 5.32
N THR A 174 -4.83 37.53 6.47
CA THR A 174 -3.70 36.91 7.17
C THR A 174 -3.82 35.39 7.25
N GLY A 175 -4.90 34.84 6.69
CA GLY A 175 -5.17 33.41 6.70
C GLY A 175 -4.37 32.68 5.63
N SER A 176 -4.04 31.43 5.91
CA SER A 176 -3.56 30.50 4.90
C SER A 176 -4.07 29.11 5.25
N TRP A 177 -4.33 28.31 4.23
CA TRP A 177 -4.71 26.92 4.39
C TRP A 177 -3.65 25.99 3.82
N ARG A 178 -3.44 24.89 4.55
CA ARG A 178 -2.58 23.75 4.23
C ARG A 178 -3.26 22.50 4.78
N VAL A 179 -2.85 21.33 4.33
CA VAL A 179 -3.27 20.07 4.96
C VAL A 179 -2.88 20.12 6.45
N PRO A 180 -3.78 19.73 7.39
CA PRO A 180 -3.42 19.67 8.80
C PRO A 180 -2.16 18.84 9.01
N SER A 181 -1.25 19.33 9.86
CA SER A 181 0.11 18.78 9.97
C SER A 181 0.14 17.29 10.33
N GLU A 182 -0.85 16.81 11.06
CA GLU A 182 -1.03 15.41 11.44
C GLU A 182 -1.36 14.48 10.25
N PHE A 183 -1.91 15.04 9.16
CA PHE A 183 -2.27 14.31 7.95
C PHE A 183 -1.34 14.60 6.78
N ALA A 184 -0.53 15.66 6.87
CA ALA A 184 0.36 16.09 5.81
C ALA A 184 1.33 14.96 5.41
N GLY A 185 1.37 14.68 4.11
CA GLY A 185 2.19 13.62 3.53
C GLY A 185 3.25 14.16 2.57
N THR A 186 4.37 13.44 2.50
CA THR A 186 5.43 13.58 1.50
C THR A 186 5.59 12.26 0.75
N ILE A 187 6.34 12.28 -0.35
CA ILE A 187 6.59 11.06 -1.14
C ILE A 187 7.23 9.91 -0.32
N GLN A 188 7.99 10.22 0.75
CA GLN A 188 8.56 9.20 1.65
C GLN A 188 7.68 8.89 2.88
N ASP A 189 6.90 9.84 3.36
CA ASP A 189 6.09 9.72 4.57
C ASP A 189 4.69 10.28 4.35
N ASN A 190 3.73 9.41 4.09
CA ASN A 190 2.32 9.73 3.99
C ASN A 190 1.49 8.58 4.55
N TRP A 191 0.18 8.77 4.62
CA TRP A 191 -0.74 7.80 5.21
C TRP A 191 -0.62 6.38 4.66
N LEU A 192 -0.23 6.20 3.39
CA LEU A 192 -0.04 4.87 2.79
C LEU A 192 1.28 4.26 3.21
N THR A 193 2.38 5.01 3.18
CA THR A 193 3.68 4.48 3.64
C THR A 193 3.64 4.19 5.14
N ARG A 194 2.96 5.03 5.93
CA ARG A 194 2.66 4.79 7.35
C ARG A 194 1.82 3.53 7.55
N ALA A 195 0.69 3.38 6.85
CA ALA A 195 -0.17 2.19 6.97
C ALA A 195 0.58 0.90 6.61
N VAL A 196 1.41 0.91 5.56
CA VAL A 196 2.23 -0.25 5.20
C VAL A 196 3.29 -0.55 6.25
N ASN A 197 3.92 0.47 6.84
CA ASN A 197 4.87 0.27 7.94
C ASN A 197 4.16 -0.37 9.15
N ASP A 198 2.96 0.08 9.48
CA ASP A 198 2.13 -0.47 10.55
C ASP A 198 1.66 -1.91 10.26
N ALA A 199 1.60 -2.31 8.99
CA ALA A 199 1.32 -3.69 8.59
C ALA A 199 2.50 -4.65 8.83
N SER A 200 3.73 -4.15 9.01
CA SER A 200 4.94 -4.98 9.08
C SER A 200 4.84 -6.14 10.08
N PRO A 201 4.31 -5.97 11.32
CA PRO A 201 4.14 -7.09 12.24
C PRO A 201 3.17 -8.15 11.73
N LYS A 202 2.05 -7.73 11.11
CA LYS A 202 1.05 -8.64 10.54
C LYS A 202 1.60 -9.41 9.34
N ILE A 203 2.34 -8.72 8.47
CA ILE A 203 3.03 -9.31 7.32
C ILE A 203 4.08 -10.32 7.81
N ASN A 204 4.89 -9.97 8.81
CA ASN A 204 5.87 -10.90 9.38
C ASN A 204 5.19 -12.15 9.99
N ASN A 205 4.07 -11.97 10.68
CA ASN A 205 3.29 -13.10 11.21
C ASN A 205 2.72 -13.99 10.10
N LEU A 206 2.22 -13.40 9.00
CA LEU A 206 1.81 -14.13 7.81
C LEU A 206 2.97 -14.95 7.22
N LEU A 207 4.14 -14.32 7.04
CA LEU A 207 5.33 -15.00 6.52
C LEU A 207 5.76 -16.16 7.43
N ASN A 208 5.83 -15.95 8.74
CA ASN A 208 6.20 -16.98 9.71
C ASN A 208 5.22 -18.16 9.66
N ARG A 209 3.91 -17.89 9.66
CA ARG A 209 2.90 -18.95 9.59
C ARG A 209 2.94 -19.69 8.26
N ALA A 210 3.17 -18.99 7.15
CA ALA A 210 3.30 -19.62 5.85
C ALA A 210 4.55 -20.49 5.74
N LEU A 211 5.66 -20.09 6.37
CA LEU A 211 6.96 -20.76 6.30
C LEU A 211 7.19 -21.86 7.36
N THR A 212 6.28 -22.03 8.33
CA THR A 212 6.42 -23.03 9.40
C THR A 212 5.41 -24.18 9.28
N ILE A 213 4.77 -24.33 8.10
CA ILE A 213 3.81 -25.41 7.82
C ILE A 213 4.53 -26.74 7.60
#